data_AF-A0A1W9T658-F1
#
_entry.id   AF-A0A1W9T658-F1
#
_cell.length_a   1.000
_cell.length_b   1.000
_cell.length_c   1.000
_cell.angle_alpha   90.00
_cell.angle_beta   90.00
_cell.angle_gamma   90.00
#
_symmetry.space_group_name_H-M   'P 1'
#
loop_
_entity.id
_entity.type
_entity.pdbx_description
1 polymer ?
#
loop_
_entity_poly.entity_id
_entity_poly.type
_entity_poly.pdbx_seq_one_letter_code
_entity_poly.pdbx_strand_id
1 'polypeptide(L)' 'GQNDVIEIPDLIDAVKNTDSVTIANKTAGIEFTGKLNLSQRDRDILLAGGLLAYTKKKLANSHRGHRDHR' A
#
# COMPACT_ATOMS: atom_id res chain seq x y z
N GLY A 1 12.96 -2.80 -21.86
CA GLY A 1 13.70 -1.62 -22.33
C GLY A 1 13.06 -0.35 -21.80
N GLN A 2 13.56 0.84 -22.14
CA GLN A 2 13.02 2.13 -21.64
C GLN A 2 11.55 2.44 -22.04
N ASN A 3 10.89 1.55 -22.78
CA ASN A 3 9.49 1.67 -23.22
C ASN A 3 8.60 0.53 -22.70
N ASP A 4 9.01 -0.18 -21.65
CA ASP A 4 8.20 -1.26 -21.10
C ASP A 4 7.02 -0.68 -20.31
N VAL A 5 5.81 -1.14 -20.63
CA VAL A 5 4.61 -0.85 -19.86
C VAL A 5 4.46 -1.91 -18.78
N ILE A 6 4.69 -1.53 -17.53
CA ILE A 6 4.56 -2.41 -16.37
C ILE A 6 3.25 -2.10 -15.64
N GLU A 7 2.49 -3.15 -15.35
CA GLU A 7 1.27 -3.09 -14.55
C GLU A 7 1.40 -3.99 -13.32
N ILE A 8 0.87 -3.54 -12.19
CA ILE A 8 0.64 -4.36 -11.01
C ILE A 8 -0.86 -4.33 -10.72
N PRO A 9 -1.64 -5.31 -11.21
CA PRO A 9 -3.07 -5.33 -10.99
C PRO A 9 -3.39 -5.49 -9.50
N ASP A 10 -4.52 -4.91 -9.09
CA ASP A 10 -5.07 -5.02 -7.72
C ASP A 10 -4.08 -4.65 -6.60
N LEU A 11 -3.11 -3.77 -6.89
CA LEU A 11 -2.03 -3.42 -5.97
C LEU A 11 -2.54 -2.97 -4.60
N ILE A 12 -3.62 -2.18 -4.56
CA ILE A 12 -4.18 -1.69 -3.29
C ILE A 12 -4.68 -2.83 -2.42
N ASP A 13 -5.31 -3.85 -3.00
CA ASP A 13 -5.81 -5.00 -2.24
C ASP A 13 -4.69 -5.97 -1.87
N ALA A 14 -3.68 -6.13 -2.72
CA ALA A 14 -2.47 -6.86 -2.37
C ALA A 14 -1.73 -6.21 -1.18
N VAL A 15 -1.58 -4.88 -1.18
CA VAL A 15 -0.99 -4.13 -0.05
C VAL A 15 -1.79 -4.30 1.25
N LYS A 16 -3.09 -4.58 1.19
CA LYS A 16 -3.89 -4.89 2.40
C LYS A 16 -3.71 -6.33 2.87
N ASN A 17 -3.72 -7.28 1.94
CA ASN A 17 -4.11 -8.65 2.26
C ASN A 17 -3.05 -9.72 1.94
N THR A 18 -2.01 -9.39 1.17
CA THR A 18 -1.05 -10.38 0.67
C THR A 18 0.40 -9.92 0.85
N ASP A 19 1.33 -10.86 0.79
CA ASP A 19 2.78 -10.62 0.78
C ASP A 19 3.38 -10.72 -0.63
N SER A 20 2.54 -10.79 -1.67
CA SER A 20 2.96 -10.91 -3.05
C SER A 20 2.03 -10.17 -4.01
N VAL A 21 2.59 -9.81 -5.17
CA VAL A 21 1.90 -9.16 -6.27
C VAL A 21 2.26 -9.84 -7.59
N THR A 22 1.33 -9.83 -8.54
CA THR A 22 1.65 -10.11 -9.95
C THR A 22 2.18 -8.83 -10.58
N ILE A 23 3.28 -8.92 -11.30
CA ILE A 23 3.85 -7.82 -12.08
C ILE A 23 3.80 -8.24 -13.53
N ALA A 24 3.05 -7.51 -14.35
CA ALA A 24 2.86 -7.78 -15.76
C ALA A 24 3.65 -6.78 -16.60
N ASN A 25 4.57 -7.28 -17.42
CA ASN A 25 5.17 -6.50 -18.49
C ASN A 25 4.30 -6.65 -19.75
N LYS A 26 3.45 -5.66 -19.99
CA LYS A 26 2.49 -5.67 -21.11
C LYS A 26 3.17 -5.56 -22.47
N THR A 27 4.34 -4.93 -22.54
CA THR A 27 5.10 -4.82 -23.79
C THR A 27 5.66 -6.17 -24.23
N ALA A 28 6.11 -6.98 -23.27
CA ALA A 28 6.71 -8.29 -23.54
C ALA A 28 5.73 -9.46 -23.42
N GLY A 29 4.52 -9.25 -22.88
CA GLY A 29 3.52 -10.30 -22.67
C GLY A 29 3.93 -11.32 -21.61
N ILE A 30 4.73 -10.90 -20.62
CA ILE A 30 5.24 -11.77 -19.55
C ILE A 30 4.79 -11.29 -18.18
N GLU A 31 4.65 -12.23 -17.25
CA GLU A 31 4.28 -11.98 -15.87
C GLU A 31 5.29 -12.61 -14.90
N PHE A 32 5.48 -11.97 -13.76
CA PHE A 32 6.31 -12.48 -12.68
C PHE A 32 5.73 -12.09 -11.33
N THR A 33 6.04 -12.89 -10.31
CA THR A 33 5.58 -12.63 -8.95
C THR A 33 6.60 -11.78 -8.19
N GLY A 34 6.17 -10.63 -7.69
CA GLY A 34 6.92 -9.79 -6.77
C GLY A 34 6.57 -10.09 -5.31
N LYS A 35 7.53 -9.93 -4.40
CA LYS A 35 7.30 -10.05 -2.96
C LYS A 35 7.13 -8.66 -2.33
N LEU A 36 6.09 -8.50 -1.52
CA LEU A 36 5.87 -7.31 -0.68
C LEU A 36 6.52 -7.52 0.69
N ASN A 37 7.73 -6.98 0.89
CA ASN A 37 8.37 -6.95 2.20
C ASN A 37 7.90 -5.71 3.00
N LEU A 38 6.62 -5.70 3.38
CA LEU A 38 6.00 -4.56 4.06
C LEU A 38 5.63 -4.94 5.50
N SER A 39 6.06 -4.12 6.46
CA SER A 39 5.52 -4.20 7.82
C SER A 39 4.07 -3.71 7.87
N GLN A 40 3.35 -4.01 8.95
CA GLN A 40 2.00 -3.47 9.15
C GLN A 40 1.99 -1.93 9.09
N ARG A 41 3.02 -1.28 9.65
CA ARG A 41 3.16 0.17 9.61
C ARG A 41 3.33 0.68 8.18
N ASP A 42 4.12 -0.01 7.35
CA ASP A 42 4.32 0.38 5.95
C ASP A 42 3.02 0.26 5.16
N ARG A 43 2.26 -0.82 5.39
CA ARG A 43 0.92 -1.00 4.80
C ARG A 43 0.00 0.15 5.20
N ASP A 44 -0.09 0.49 6.48
CA ASP A 44 -0.93 1.59 6.95
C ASP A 44 -0.52 2.95 6.35
N ILE A 45 0.78 3.18 6.16
CA ILE A 45 1.33 4.38 5.53
C ILE A 45 0.92 4.45 4.06
N LEU A 46 1.12 3.37 3.30
CA LEU A 46 0.78 3.30 1.88
C LEU A 46 -0.73 3.48 1.68
N LEU A 47 -1.55 2.79 2.49
CA LEU A 47 -3.01 2.87 2.44
C LEU A 47 -3.55 4.22 2.90
N ALA A 48 -2.78 4.98 3.69
CA ALA A 48 -3.12 6.36 4.01
C ALA A 48 -2.80 7.35 2.88
N GLY A 49 -2.09 6.93 1.82
CA GLY A 49 -1.58 7.80 0.77
C GLY A 49 -0.26 8.49 1.15
N GLY A 50 0.50 7.93 2.09
CA GLY A 50 1.81 8.41 2.50
C GLY A 50 1.92 8.76 3.99
N LEU A 51 3.15 8.99 4.43
CA LEU A 51 3.51 9.13 5.85
C LEU A 51 2.83 10.33 6.51
N LEU A 52 2.71 11.45 5.81
CA LEU A 52 2.06 12.65 6.35
C LEU A 52 0.58 12.41 6.64
N ALA A 53 -0.14 11.79 5.69
CA ALA A 53 -1.55 11.46 5.85
C ALA A 53 -1.77 10.43 6.97
N TYR A 54 -0.91 9.42 7.05
CA TYR A 54 -0.90 8.45 8.15
C TYR A 54 -0.73 9.13 9.52
N THR A 55 0.27 10.02 9.64
CA THR A 55 0.58 10.72 10.89
C THR A 55 -0.58 11.63 11.34
N LYS A 56 -1.18 12.38 10.39
CA LYS A 56 -2.36 13.22 10.67
C LYS A 56 -3.56 12.40 11.16
N LYS A 57 -3.87 11.27 10.49
CA LYS A 57 -4.95 10.35 10.90
C LYS A 57 -4.71 9.78 12.30
N LYS A 58 -3.48 9.36 12.59
CA LYS A 58 -3.11 8.78 13.89
C LYS A 58 -3.33 9.78 15.03
N LEU A 59 -2.83 11.01 14.87
CA LEU A 59 -3.02 12.09 15.86
C LEU A 59 -4.51 12.42 16.06
N ALA A 60 -5.28 12.54 14.99
CA ALA A 60 -6.72 12.83 15.08
C ALA A 60 -7.52 11.72 15.78
N ASN A 61 -7.10 10.47 15.65
CA ASN A 61 -7.73 9.33 16.32
C ASN A 61 -7.38 9.31 17.83
N SER A 62 -6.13 9.62 18.19
CA SER A 62 -5.73 9.75 19.60
C SER A 62 -6.49 10.85 20.35
N HIS A 63 -6.80 11.97 19.69
CA HIS A 63 -7.60 13.06 20.29
C HIS A 63 -9.11 12.76 20.38
N ARG A 64 -9.63 11.85 19.53
CA ARG A 64 -11.04 11.43 19.60
C ARG A 64 -11.29 10.47 20.74
N GLY A 65 -10.42 9.46 20.95
CA GLY A 65 -10.57 8.52 22.06
C GLY A 65 -10.51 9.16 23.45
N HIS A 66 -9.90 10.34 23.60
CA HIS A 66 -9.88 11.08 24.86
C HIS A 66 -11.19 11.87 25.13
N ARG A 67 -12.00 12.16 24.10
CA ARG A 67 -13.23 12.96 24.25
C ARG A 67 -14.47 12.13 24.59
N ASP A 68 -14.44 10.83 24.35
CA ASP A 68 -15.59 9.94 24.57
C ASP A 68 -15.69 9.42 26.03
N HIS A 69 -14.80 9.86 26.92
CA HIS A 69 -14.77 9.49 28.35
C HIS A 69 -15.08 10.66 29.30
N ARG A 70 -15.83 11.68 28.87
CA ARG A 70 -16.31 12.78 29.74
C ARG A 70 -17.81 12.98 29.62
#